data_AF-A0A7K2J958-F1
#
_entry.id   AF-A0A7K2J958-F1
#
_cell.length_a   1.000
_cell.length_b   1.000
_cell.length_c   1.000
_cell.angle_alpha   90.00
_cell.angle_beta   90.00
_cell.angle_gamma   90.00
#
_symmetry.space_group_name_H-M   'P 1'
#
loop_
_entity.id
_entity.type
_entity.pdbx_description
1 polymer ?
#
loop_
_entity_poly.entity_id
_entity_poly.type
_entity_poly.pdbx_seq_one_letter_code
_entity_poly.pdbx_strand_id
1 'polypeptide(L)'
;MAIEWNRIGQPGFDRIVEALVHRMYDASASVEAVNGRGGDAGIDIKVTSGSRVRIFQLKYYPDGFPTGSYKGRRPSIKESFSRAMAHSPWEWVLVVPCTLTTPEREFAASLAAGQGVRVRVWDRAKLDGLMATHADLEASFTRSQLYDVAKVFGQEQAMLMGGLPDVHARVAGLGRQVDGLDDH
;
A
#
# COMPACT_ATOMS: atom_id res chain seq x y z
N MET A 1 -7.67 9.03 -13.64
CA MET A 1 -8.51 8.83 -12.45
C MET A 1 -7.55 8.52 -11.31
N ALA A 2 -7.34 9.44 -10.37
CA ALA A 2 -6.28 9.29 -9.37
C ALA A 2 -6.49 8.06 -8.47
N ILE A 3 -5.40 7.38 -8.10
CA ILE A 3 -5.44 6.23 -7.21
C ILE A 3 -5.80 6.70 -5.80
N GLU A 4 -6.81 6.06 -5.18
CA GLU A 4 -7.17 6.34 -3.79
C GLU A 4 -6.22 5.63 -2.82
N TRP A 5 -4.99 6.14 -2.70
CA TRP A 5 -3.90 5.53 -1.91
C TRP A 5 -4.26 5.18 -0.46
N ASN A 6 -5.27 5.83 0.13
CA ASN A 6 -5.72 5.54 1.50
C ASN A 6 -6.56 4.26 1.62
N ARG A 7 -7.09 3.73 0.51
CA ARG A 7 -8.02 2.60 0.48
C ARG A 7 -7.46 1.32 -0.12
N ILE A 8 -6.31 1.39 -0.79
CA ILE A 8 -5.72 0.25 -1.50
C ILE A 8 -5.07 -0.78 -0.56
N GLY A 9 -4.78 -0.39 0.68
CA GLY A 9 -4.06 -1.22 1.64
C GLY A 9 -2.59 -1.44 1.25
N GLN A 10 -1.81 -1.98 2.19
CA GLN A 10 -0.38 -2.25 1.95
C GLN A 10 -0.14 -3.18 0.76
N PRO A 11 -0.84 -4.33 0.59
CA PRO A 11 -0.58 -5.22 -0.55
C PRO A 11 -0.84 -4.56 -1.92
N GLY A 12 -1.86 -3.70 -2.01
CA GLY A 12 -2.16 -2.95 -3.22
C GLY A 12 -1.10 -1.88 -3.50
N PHE A 13 -0.69 -1.16 -2.46
CA PHE A 13 0.39 -0.18 -2.54
C PHE A 13 1.70 -0.80 -3.02
N ASP A 14 2.13 -1.91 -2.39
CA ASP A 14 3.37 -2.60 -2.71
C ASP A 14 3.37 -3.04 -4.18
N ARG A 15 2.28 -3.70 -4.61
CA ARG A 15 2.14 -4.17 -6.00
C ARG A 15 2.15 -3.04 -7.04
N ILE A 16 1.49 -1.91 -6.75
CA ILE A 16 1.45 -0.76 -7.67
C ILE A 16 2.85 -0.14 -7.79
N VAL A 17 3.52 0.08 -6.65
CA VAL A 17 4.85 0.70 -6.63
C VAL A 17 5.89 -0.22 -7.27
N GLU A 18 5.83 -1.53 -7.03
CA GLU A 18 6.69 -2.52 -7.71
C GLU A 18 6.54 -2.45 -9.23
N ALA A 19 5.31 -2.46 -9.74
CA ALA A 19 5.04 -2.36 -11.18
C ALA A 19 5.53 -1.03 -11.76
N LEU A 20 5.34 0.07 -11.02
CA LEU A 20 5.80 1.40 -11.40
C LEU A 20 7.33 1.45 -11.49
N VAL A 21 8.04 0.98 -10.48
CA VAL A 21 9.51 0.95 -10.45
C VAL A 21 10.05 0.04 -11.55
N HIS A 22 9.44 -1.13 -11.76
CA HIS A 22 9.82 -2.01 -12.86
C HIS A 22 9.70 -1.29 -14.21
N ARG A 23 8.55 -0.68 -14.49
CA ARG A 23 8.30 0.05 -15.75
C ARG A 23 9.25 1.21 -15.99
N MET A 24 9.71 1.88 -14.92
CA MET A 24 10.61 3.02 -15.03
C MET A 24 12.06 2.62 -15.33
N TYR A 25 12.47 1.41 -14.92
CA TYR A 25 13.88 1.03 -14.90
C TYR A 25 14.21 -0.22 -15.70
N ASP A 26 13.24 -1.04 -16.10
CA ASP A 26 13.43 -2.30 -16.84
C ASP A 26 14.28 -2.16 -18.10
N ALA A 27 14.16 -1.05 -18.82
CA ALA A 27 14.95 -0.78 -20.03
C ALA A 27 16.43 -0.44 -19.75
N SER A 28 16.80 -0.10 -18.51
CA SER A 28 18.12 0.50 -18.19
C SER A 28 18.82 -0.07 -16.95
N ALA A 29 18.14 -0.96 -16.21
CA ALA A 29 18.63 -1.50 -14.95
C ALA A 29 17.96 -2.85 -14.63
N SER A 30 18.62 -3.64 -13.80
CA SER A 30 17.99 -4.81 -13.17
C SER A 30 17.09 -4.34 -12.02
N VAL A 31 15.86 -4.85 -11.96
CA VAL A 31 14.88 -4.55 -10.89
C VAL A 31 14.55 -5.84 -10.16
N GLU A 32 14.81 -5.87 -8.86
CA GLU A 32 14.57 -7.02 -7.98
C GLU A 32 13.61 -6.60 -6.86
N ALA A 33 12.39 -7.13 -6.87
CA ALA A 33 11.48 -7.04 -5.72
C ALA A 33 11.87 -8.12 -4.70
N VAL A 34 12.16 -7.70 -3.46
CA VAL A 34 12.65 -8.60 -2.43
C VAL A 34 11.46 -9.05 -1.57
N ASN A 35 11.06 -10.32 -1.72
CA ASN A 35 10.02 -10.88 -0.89
C ASN A 35 10.58 -11.15 0.52
N GLY A 36 10.16 -10.34 1.52
CA GLY A 36 10.66 -10.35 2.90
C GLY A 36 10.44 -11.62 3.73
N ARG A 37 10.07 -12.76 3.12
CA ARG A 37 10.03 -14.08 3.77
C ARG A 37 11.46 -14.53 4.12
N GLY A 38 11.92 -14.20 5.33
CA GLY A 38 13.25 -14.54 5.82
C GLY A 38 13.95 -13.46 6.65
N GLY A 39 13.31 -12.29 6.80
CA GLY A 39 13.90 -11.13 7.47
C GLY A 39 14.05 -10.00 6.46
N ASP A 40 13.36 -8.89 6.73
CA ASP A 40 13.40 -7.71 5.89
C ASP A 40 14.77 -7.03 6.05
N ALA A 41 15.61 -7.08 5.01
CA ALA A 41 16.89 -6.39 4.97
C ALA A 41 16.73 -4.86 4.87
N GLY A 42 15.51 -4.33 5.02
CA GLY A 42 15.21 -2.93 4.76
C GLY A 42 15.24 -2.62 3.26
N ILE A 43 14.86 -3.59 2.44
CA ILE A 43 14.83 -3.50 0.98
C ILE A 43 13.53 -4.12 0.53
N ASP A 44 12.65 -3.32 -0.03
CA ASP A 44 11.48 -3.82 -0.73
C ASP A 44 11.77 -3.97 -2.23
N ILE A 45 12.48 -3.00 -2.82
CA ILE A 45 12.91 -3.07 -4.23
C ILE A 45 14.35 -2.61 -4.37
N LYS A 46 15.16 -3.39 -5.07
CA LYS A 46 16.53 -3.06 -5.44
C LYS A 46 16.62 -2.82 -6.95
N VAL A 47 17.19 -1.69 -7.33
CA VAL A 47 17.46 -1.34 -8.74
C VAL A 47 18.96 -1.20 -8.94
N THR A 48 19.52 -2.03 -9.82
CA THR A 48 20.97 -2.07 -10.09
C THR A 48 21.24 -1.59 -11.51
N SER A 49 21.96 -0.49 -11.66
CA SER A 49 22.40 0.05 -12.96
C SER A 49 23.92 0.15 -12.98
N GLY A 50 24.58 -0.79 -13.67
CA GLY A 50 26.03 -0.96 -13.59
C GLY A 50 26.48 -1.24 -12.14
N SER A 51 27.42 -0.44 -11.63
CA SER A 51 27.90 -0.53 -10.24
C SER A 51 27.03 0.22 -9.23
N ARG A 52 25.99 0.93 -9.68
CA ARG A 52 25.16 1.77 -8.83
C ARG A 52 23.90 1.03 -8.38
N VAL A 53 23.78 0.84 -7.06
CA VAL A 53 22.61 0.26 -6.40
C VAL A 53 21.70 1.35 -5.82
N ARG A 54 20.44 1.37 -6.28
CA ARG A 54 19.36 2.17 -5.69
C ARG A 54 18.42 1.24 -4.92
N ILE A 55 18.06 1.64 -3.71
CA ILE A 55 17.11 0.89 -2.87
C ILE A 55 15.84 1.72 -2.69
N PHE A 56 14.69 1.06 -2.87
CA PHE A 56 13.39 1.60 -2.50
C PHE A 56 12.90 0.87 -1.25
N GLN A 57 12.53 1.66 -0.25
CA GLN A 57 11.81 1.18 0.92
C GLN A 57 10.39 1.75 0.87
N LEU A 58 9.41 0.87 0.81
CA LEU A 58 8.00 1.13 0.84
C LEU A 58 7.54 1.12 2.30
N LYS A 59 6.81 2.16 2.70
CA LYS A 59 6.11 2.22 3.98
C LYS A 59 4.69 2.69 3.74
N TYR A 60 3.72 1.79 3.91
CA TYR A 60 2.30 2.11 3.77
C TYR A 60 1.80 2.90 4.99
N TYR A 61 2.06 4.21 4.97
CA TYR A 61 1.64 5.17 6.00
C TYR A 61 0.75 6.25 5.37
N PRO A 62 -0.54 5.97 5.08
CA PRO A 62 -1.44 6.93 4.45
C PRO A 62 -1.64 8.20 5.28
N ASP A 63 -1.51 8.11 6.62
CA ASP A 63 -1.62 9.24 7.55
C ASP A 63 -0.26 9.87 7.94
N GLY A 64 0.82 9.57 7.22
CA GLY A 64 2.15 10.12 7.51
C GLY A 64 2.88 9.45 8.69
N PHE A 65 3.86 10.12 9.26
CA PHE A 65 4.66 9.63 10.39
C PHE A 65 5.01 10.78 11.36
N PRO A 66 3.99 11.39 11.99
CA PRO A 66 4.18 12.47 12.94
C PRO A 66 4.94 12.00 14.18
N THR A 67 5.59 12.94 14.88
CA THR A 67 6.42 12.62 16.06
C THR A 67 5.60 12.15 17.27
N GLY A 68 4.37 12.65 17.42
CA GLY A 68 3.54 12.43 18.61
C GLY A 68 2.45 11.34 18.46
N SER A 69 1.82 11.25 17.30
CA SER A 69 0.82 10.23 16.95
C SER A 69 1.48 9.11 16.12
N TYR A 70 0.99 7.88 16.24
CA TYR A 70 1.55 6.70 15.52
C TYR A 70 3.01 6.35 15.89
N LYS A 71 3.23 6.13 17.19
CA LYS A 71 4.52 5.69 17.74
C LYS A 71 5.08 4.49 16.95
N GLY A 72 6.36 4.55 16.59
CA GLY A 72 7.07 3.47 15.90
C GLY A 72 7.31 3.66 14.41
N ARG A 73 6.58 4.55 13.71
CA ARG A 73 6.78 4.79 12.27
C ARG A 73 8.18 5.36 11.95
N ARG A 74 8.60 6.44 12.64
CA ARG A 74 9.95 7.02 12.49
C ARG A 74 11.08 6.05 12.88
N PRO A 75 11.02 5.35 14.03
CA PRO A 75 11.97 4.27 14.35
C PRO A 75 12.06 3.19 13.26
N SER A 76 10.93 2.68 12.79
CA SER A 76 10.88 1.68 11.70
C SER A 76 11.55 2.17 10.42
N ILE A 77 11.36 3.45 10.05
CA ILE A 77 12.06 4.07 8.91
C ILE A 77 13.57 4.12 9.14
N LYS A 78 14.03 4.53 10.33
CA LYS A 78 15.46 4.58 10.67
C LYS A 78 16.10 3.19 10.62
N GLU A 79 15.45 2.19 11.19
CA GLU A 79 15.93 0.80 11.18
C GLU A 79 16.04 0.28 9.76
N SER A 80 15.02 0.53 8.93
CA SER A 80 15.02 0.16 7.52
C SER A 80 16.17 0.82 6.74
N PHE A 81 16.37 2.13 6.95
CA PHE A 81 17.50 2.86 6.37
C PHE A 81 18.85 2.27 6.82
N SER A 82 19.02 2.02 8.11
CA SER A 82 20.27 1.46 8.65
C SER A 82 20.59 0.07 8.07
N ARG A 83 19.59 -0.79 7.89
CA ARG A 83 19.77 -2.10 7.27
C ARG A 83 20.13 -1.98 5.79
N ALA A 84 19.46 -1.07 5.07
CA ALA A 84 19.75 -0.81 3.65
C ALA A 84 21.20 -0.34 3.43
N MET A 85 21.81 0.39 4.38
CA MET A 85 23.19 0.87 4.25
C MET A 85 24.22 -0.26 4.16
N ALA A 86 23.92 -1.46 4.68
CA ALA A 86 24.80 -2.63 4.53
C ALA A 86 25.04 -3.01 3.06
N HIS A 87 24.16 -2.57 2.16
CA HIS A 87 24.26 -2.79 0.72
C HIS A 87 24.98 -1.65 -0.03
N SER A 88 25.49 -0.65 0.68
CA SER A 88 26.19 0.52 0.13
C SER A 88 25.45 1.17 -1.05
N PRO A 89 24.15 1.51 -0.91
CA PRO A 89 23.40 2.14 -1.98
C PRO A 89 23.96 3.53 -2.29
N TRP A 90 23.94 3.91 -3.56
CA TRP A 90 24.23 5.30 -3.93
C TRP A 90 22.99 6.20 -3.73
N GLU A 91 21.80 5.61 -3.78
CA GLU A 91 20.53 6.29 -3.56
C GLU A 91 19.55 5.38 -2.80
N TRP A 92 18.93 5.94 -1.76
CA TRP A 92 17.87 5.30 -0.99
C TRP A 92 16.59 6.14 -1.08
N VAL A 93 15.48 5.50 -1.45
CA VAL A 93 14.21 6.16 -1.72
C VAL A 93 13.16 5.66 -0.74
N LEU A 94 12.66 6.55 0.11
CA LEU A 94 11.48 6.29 0.93
C LEU A 94 10.22 6.52 0.09
N VAL A 95 9.38 5.50 -0.05
CA VAL A 95 8.12 5.58 -0.79
C VAL A 95 6.96 5.51 0.18
N VAL A 96 6.09 6.52 0.16
CA VAL A 96 4.95 6.64 1.09
C VAL A 96 3.70 7.18 0.38
N PRO A 97 2.51 6.63 0.68
CA PRO A 97 1.24 7.00 0.03
C PRO A 97 0.61 8.30 0.56
N CYS A 98 1.38 9.20 1.16
CA CYS A 98 0.87 10.42 1.79
C CYS A 98 1.67 11.65 1.35
N THR A 99 1.09 12.84 1.50
CA THR A 99 1.84 14.09 1.38
C THR A 99 2.56 14.36 2.70
N LEU A 100 3.87 14.56 2.66
CA LEU A 100 4.64 14.85 3.87
C LEU A 100 4.46 16.28 4.35
N THR A 101 4.32 16.44 5.66
CA THR A 101 4.51 17.71 6.36
C THR A 101 5.98 18.13 6.36
N THR A 102 6.25 19.41 6.61
CA THR A 102 7.64 19.92 6.72
C THR A 102 8.50 19.12 7.72
N PRO A 103 8.04 18.84 8.96
CA PRO A 103 8.83 18.07 9.92
C PRO A 103 9.07 16.61 9.53
N GLU A 104 8.22 16.03 8.70
CA GLU A 104 8.40 14.67 8.16
C GLU A 104 9.40 14.66 7.00
N ARG A 105 9.38 15.69 6.16
CA ARG A 105 10.37 15.88 5.09
C ARG A 105 11.76 16.13 5.66
N GLU A 106 11.87 16.99 6.68
CA GLU A 106 13.12 17.25 7.41
C GLU A 106 13.66 15.98 8.06
N PHE A 107 12.78 15.20 8.70
CA PHE A 107 13.14 13.89 9.25
C PHE A 107 13.72 12.96 8.19
N ALA A 108 13.06 12.79 7.04
CA ALA A 108 13.57 11.94 5.96
C ALA A 108 14.93 12.45 5.43
N ALA A 109 15.08 13.76 5.23
CA ALA A 109 16.33 14.37 4.79
C ALA A 109 17.48 14.14 5.80
N SER A 110 17.18 14.21 7.10
CA SER A 110 18.18 13.99 8.16
C SER A 110 18.76 12.57 8.18
N LEU A 111 18.11 11.58 7.56
CA LEU A 111 18.63 10.21 7.47
C LEU A 111 19.96 10.15 6.71
N ALA A 112 20.14 11.02 5.71
CA ALA A 112 21.38 11.09 4.93
C ALA A 112 22.51 11.84 5.66
N ALA A 113 22.25 12.48 6.79
CA ALA A 113 23.23 13.33 7.45
C ALA A 113 24.48 12.52 7.84
N GLY A 114 25.65 12.93 7.32
CA GLY A 114 26.92 12.25 7.56
C GLY A 114 27.11 10.96 6.75
N GLN A 115 26.24 10.66 5.78
CA GLN A 115 26.33 9.48 4.92
C GLN A 115 26.61 9.88 3.46
N GLY A 116 27.33 9.03 2.72
CA GLY A 116 27.59 9.21 1.28
C GLY A 116 26.41 8.86 0.38
N VAL A 117 25.24 8.54 0.95
CA VAL A 117 24.03 8.11 0.22
C VAL A 117 23.12 9.30 -0.06
N ARG A 118 22.50 9.32 -1.25
CA ARG A 118 21.41 10.24 -1.54
C ARG A 118 20.09 9.70 -0.99
N VAL A 119 19.43 10.45 -0.11
CA VAL A 119 18.06 10.13 0.32
C VAL A 119 17.03 10.91 -0.50
N ARG A 120 16.02 10.21 -1.01
CA ARG A 120 14.85 10.81 -1.68
C ARG A 120 13.56 10.31 -1.07
N VAL A 121 12.51 11.08 -1.27
CA VAL A 121 11.14 10.69 -0.92
C VAL A 121 10.28 10.68 -2.17
N TRP A 122 9.53 9.60 -2.36
CA TRP A 122 8.39 9.54 -3.25
C TRP A 122 7.12 9.59 -2.40
N ASP A 123 6.57 10.79 -2.29
CA ASP A 123 5.31 11.07 -1.61
C ASP A 123 4.12 10.92 -2.57
N ARG A 124 2.90 11.09 -2.06
CA ARG A 124 1.68 10.98 -2.86
C ARG A 124 1.74 11.79 -4.16
N ALA A 125 2.16 13.05 -4.09
CA ALA A 125 2.22 13.92 -5.27
C ALA A 125 3.20 13.39 -6.33
N LYS A 126 4.35 12.86 -5.89
CA LYS A 126 5.31 12.23 -6.81
C LYS A 126 4.73 10.96 -7.43
N LEU A 127 4.08 10.10 -6.63
CA LEU A 127 3.45 8.88 -7.10
C LEU A 127 2.33 9.18 -8.11
N ASP A 128 1.46 10.15 -7.82
CA ASP A 128 0.40 10.60 -8.72
C ASP A 128 0.96 11.06 -10.07
N GLY A 129 2.01 11.89 -10.05
CA GLY A 129 2.66 12.37 -11.27
C GLY A 129 3.32 11.24 -12.09
N LEU A 130 3.92 10.26 -11.42
CA LEU A 130 4.51 9.10 -12.08
C LEU A 130 3.44 8.18 -12.68
N MET A 131 2.34 7.95 -11.96
CA MET A 131 1.21 7.17 -12.48
C MET A 131 0.54 7.85 -13.68
N ALA A 132 0.37 9.17 -13.64
CA ALA A 132 -0.15 9.93 -14.79
C ALA A 132 0.76 9.85 -16.02
N THR A 133 2.07 9.72 -15.83
CA THR A 133 3.04 9.52 -16.93
C THR A 133 2.94 8.10 -17.51
N HIS A 134 2.43 7.15 -16.74
CA HIS A 134 2.26 5.73 -17.10
C HIS A 134 0.79 5.32 -17.00
N ALA A 135 -0.07 6.04 -17.74
CA ALA A 135 -1.52 5.87 -17.70
C ALA A 135 -2.00 4.45 -18.10
N ASP A 136 -1.17 3.70 -18.84
CA ASP A 136 -1.39 2.27 -19.14
C ASP A 136 -1.40 1.41 -17.88
N LEU A 137 -0.47 1.67 -16.95
CA LEU A 137 -0.44 1.00 -15.64
C LEU A 137 -1.62 1.42 -14.78
N GLU A 138 -1.91 2.72 -14.69
CA GLU A 138 -3.05 3.26 -13.94
C GLU A 138 -4.36 2.58 -14.36
N ALA A 139 -4.61 2.47 -15.67
CA ALA A 139 -5.81 1.83 -16.21
C ALA A 139 -5.94 0.35 -15.80
N SER A 140 -4.81 -0.39 -15.74
CA SER A 140 -4.81 -1.81 -15.36
C SER A 140 -5.14 -2.02 -13.87
N PHE A 141 -4.62 -1.17 -12.99
CA PHE A 141 -4.84 -1.26 -11.54
C PHE A 141 -6.22 -0.75 -11.15
N THR A 142 -6.68 0.36 -11.74
CA THR A 142 -8.02 0.89 -11.48
C THR A 142 -9.11 -0.09 -11.94
N ARG A 143 -8.94 -0.76 -13.09
CA ARG A 143 -9.85 -1.83 -13.51
C ARG A 143 -9.90 -2.95 -12.49
N SER A 144 -8.74 -3.41 -12.01
CA SER A 144 -8.67 -4.48 -11.01
C SER A 144 -9.35 -4.09 -9.69
N GLN A 145 -9.14 -2.87 -9.19
CA GLN A 145 -9.80 -2.34 -8.00
C GLN A 145 -11.32 -2.24 -8.17
N LEU A 146 -11.79 -1.76 -9.33
CA LEU A 146 -13.23 -1.70 -9.63
C LEU A 146 -13.85 -3.10 -9.68
N TYR A 147 -13.13 -4.10 -10.21
CA TYR A 147 -13.58 -5.49 -10.17
C TYR A 147 -13.66 -6.04 -8.75
N ASP A 148 -12.67 -5.76 -7.90
CA ASP A 148 -12.66 -6.21 -6.51
C ASP A 148 -13.78 -5.53 -5.70
N VAL A 149 -13.98 -4.22 -5.87
CA VAL A 149 -15.09 -3.48 -5.23
C VAL A 149 -16.44 -3.98 -5.74
N ALA A 150 -16.61 -4.20 -7.05
CA ALA A 150 -17.85 -4.74 -7.60
C ALA A 150 -18.13 -6.17 -7.10
N LYS A 151 -17.09 -6.98 -6.91
CA LYS A 151 -17.21 -8.34 -6.35
C LYS A 151 -17.62 -8.29 -4.88
N VAL A 152 -17.00 -7.43 -4.07
CA VAL A 152 -17.38 -7.23 -2.66
C VAL A 152 -18.81 -6.70 -2.57
N PHE A 153 -19.17 -5.69 -3.35
CA PHE A 153 -20.53 -5.15 -3.40
C PHE A 153 -21.56 -6.20 -3.84
N GLY A 154 -21.23 -7.02 -4.85
CA GLY A 154 -22.09 -8.13 -5.27
C GLY A 154 -22.23 -9.22 -4.21
N GLN A 155 -21.17 -9.52 -3.45
CA GLN A 155 -21.21 -10.45 -2.32
C GLN A 155 -22.05 -9.88 -1.15
N GLU A 156 -21.91 -8.59 -0.83
CA GLU A 156 -22.71 -7.91 0.18
C GLU A 156 -24.19 -7.86 -0.23
N GLN A 157 -24.49 -7.51 -1.48
CA GLN A 157 -25.85 -7.52 -2.01
C GLN A 157 -26.45 -8.94 -2.01
N ALA A 158 -25.65 -9.96 -2.35
CA ALA A 158 -26.07 -11.35 -2.29
C ALA A 158 -26.31 -11.83 -0.85
N MET A 159 -25.53 -11.37 0.13
CA MET A 159 -25.79 -11.64 1.55
C MET A 159 -27.06 -10.94 2.05
N LEU A 160 -27.28 -9.68 1.67
CA LEU A 160 -28.48 -8.93 2.03
C LEU A 160 -29.75 -9.52 1.39
N MET A 161 -29.67 -9.90 0.10
CA MET A 161 -30.78 -10.55 -0.61
C MET A 161 -30.94 -12.02 -0.24
N GLY A 162 -29.88 -12.71 0.20
CA GLY A 162 -29.92 -14.06 0.75
C GLY A 162 -30.40 -14.13 2.21
N GLY A 163 -30.39 -13.01 2.92
CA GLY A 163 -30.97 -12.87 4.26
C GLY A 163 -32.48 -12.57 4.27
N LEU A 164 -33.03 -11.97 3.21
CA LEU A 164 -34.47 -11.71 3.07
C LEU A 164 -35.35 -12.99 3.06
N PRO A 165 -34.96 -14.10 2.41
CA PRO A 165 -35.66 -15.38 2.53
C PRO A 165 -35.67 -15.92 3.97
N ASP A 166 -34.62 -15.65 4.76
CA ASP A 166 -34.53 -16.09 6.17
C ASP A 166 -35.44 -15.27 7.09
N VAL A 167 -35.65 -13.98 6.80
CA VAL A 167 -36.62 -13.14 7.53
C VAL A 167 -38.05 -13.59 7.27
N HIS A 168 -38.43 -13.88 6.03
CA HIS A 168 -39.76 -14.42 5.73
C HIS A 168 -39.98 -15.82 6.31
N ALA A 169 -38.95 -16.68 6.28
CA ALA A 169 -39.00 -18.00 6.91
C ALA A 169 -39.13 -17.92 8.45
N ARG A 170 -38.45 -16.97 9.10
CA ARG A 170 -38.57 -16.73 10.55
C ARG A 170 -39.92 -16.13 10.93
N VAL A 171 -40.45 -15.19 10.15
CA VAL A 171 -41.80 -14.62 10.38
C VAL A 171 -42.89 -15.68 10.16
N ALA A 172 -42.76 -16.54 9.14
CA ALA A 172 -43.66 -17.67 8.92
C ALA A 172 -43.48 -18.80 9.97
N GLY A 173 -42.31 -18.90 10.60
CA GLY A 173 -42.04 -19.77 11.74
C GLY A 173 -42.70 -19.25 13.03
N LEU A 174 -42.68 -17.93 13.25
CA LEU A 174 -43.34 -17.28 14.39
C LEU A 174 -44.86 -17.31 14.30
N GLY A 175 -45.46 -17.15 13.11
CA GLY A 175 -46.91 -17.29 12.93
C GLY A 175 -47.43 -18.69 13.31
N ARG A 176 -46.68 -19.73 12.97
CA ARG A 176 -47.01 -21.12 13.33
C ARG A 176 -46.83 -21.45 14.82
N GLN A 177 -46.06 -20.64 15.56
CA GLN A 177 -45.90 -20.78 17.00
C GLN A 177 -47.01 -20.07 17.80
N VAL A 178 -47.68 -19.08 17.19
CA VAL A 178 -48.81 -18.36 17.78
C VAL A 178 -50.12 -19.14 17.58
N ASP A 179 -50.32 -19.77 16.41
CA ASP A 179 -51.50 -20.61 16.15
C ASP A 179 -51.55 -21.91 16.99
N GLY A 180 -50.43 -22.29 17.63
CA GLY A 180 -50.36 -23.44 18.55
C GLY A 180 -50.67 -23.12 20.01
N LEU A 181 -50.97 -21.86 20.34
CA LEU A 181 -51.26 -21.39 21.70
C LEU A 181 -52.75 -21.04 21.93
N ASP A 182 -53.61 -21.20 20.92
CA ASP A 182 -55.04 -20.86 20.98
C ASP A 182 -55.99 -22.06 21.14
N ASP A 183 -55.47 -23.29 21.28
CA ASP A 183 -56.27 -24.48 21.63
C ASP A 183 -55.96 -24.93 23.07
N HIS A 184 -56.43 -24.18 24.07
CA HIS A 184 -56.72 -24.67 25.45
C HIS A 184 -57.67 -23.75 26.23
#